data_AF-A0A061A4P2-F1
#
_entry.id   AF-A0A061A4P2-F1
#
_cell.length_a   1.000
_cell.length_b   1.000
_cell.length_c   1.000
_cell.angle_alpha   90.00
_cell.angle_beta   90.00
_cell.angle_gamma   90.00
#
_symmetry.space_group_name_H-M   'P 1'
#
loop_
_entity.id
_entity.type
_entity.pdbx_description
1 polymer ?
#
loop_
_entity_poly.entity_id
_entity_poly.type
_entity_poly.pdbx_seq_one_letter_code
_entity_poly.pdbx_strand_id
1 'polypeptide(L)'
;MTRAWRRWRRPRDLRVPGNAVDVEDANRRFLMYGVMPLWFVPAVADWLMHRRTRIEETSGTKESAIHALMMTEAGVPVAMGLLARVNPLVLSVMGGAAVAHGATALWDVSLATGEREVRPVEQHIHSFLEVLPLSAMAFTCCLHWDQVRAALRGGDRPEDWKLLPKDNPLPVRYLAAIGLGIGACVVLPYAEEMRRCLRAAKARKAV
;
A
#
# COMPACT_ATOMS: atom_id res chain seq x y z
N MET A 1 8.90 18.68 -12.28
CA MET A 1 9.03 17.39 -13.00
C MET A 1 10.25 17.39 -13.90
N THR A 2 11.19 16.46 -13.70
CA THR A 2 12.39 16.31 -14.53
C THR A 2 12.04 15.83 -15.96
N ARG A 3 12.96 16.01 -16.91
CA ARG A 3 12.78 15.55 -18.31
C ARG A 3 12.46 14.06 -18.42
N ALA A 4 12.96 13.25 -17.48
CA ALA A 4 12.70 11.81 -17.39
C ALA A 4 11.21 11.51 -17.18
N TRP A 5 10.56 12.17 -16.21
CA TRP A 5 9.13 11.97 -15.92
C TRP A 5 8.21 12.41 -17.07
N ARG A 6 8.63 13.35 -17.93
CA ARG A 6 7.84 13.72 -19.13
C ARG A 6 7.83 12.62 -20.21
N ARG A 7 8.82 11.73 -20.20
CA ARG A 7 9.02 10.69 -21.23
C ARG A 7 8.87 9.27 -20.68
N TRP A 8 8.38 9.12 -19.45
CA TRP A 8 8.36 7.85 -18.72
C TRP A 8 7.55 6.73 -19.37
N ARG A 9 6.64 7.06 -20.30
CA ARG A 9 5.85 6.10 -21.09
C ARG A 9 6.39 5.81 -22.49
N ARG A 10 7.50 6.45 -22.89
CA ARG A 10 8.11 6.19 -24.20
C ARG A 10 8.77 4.81 -24.31
N PRO A 11 9.39 4.25 -23.26
CA PRO A 11 9.95 2.90 -23.33
C PRO A 11 8.88 1.83 -23.53
N ARG A 12 9.29 0.64 -23.97
CA ARG A 12 8.40 -0.51 -24.08
C ARG A 12 7.94 -0.98 -22.70
N ASP A 13 6.65 -1.31 -22.61
CA ASP A 13 6.06 -1.89 -21.41
C ASP A 13 6.83 -3.15 -20.95
N LEU A 14 6.82 -3.38 -19.64
CA LEU A 14 7.37 -4.59 -19.02
C LEU A 14 6.69 -5.81 -19.63
N ARG A 15 7.49 -6.66 -20.27
CA ARG A 15 7.03 -7.95 -20.79
C ARG A 15 6.99 -8.95 -19.63
N VAL A 16 5.80 -9.43 -19.31
CA VAL A 16 5.60 -10.54 -18.35
C VAL A 16 5.03 -11.72 -19.13
N PRO A 17 5.80 -12.80 -19.36
CA PRO A 17 5.33 -13.96 -20.10
C PRO A 17 4.08 -14.60 -19.50
N GLY A 18 3.19 -15.09 -20.38
CA GLY A 18 1.94 -15.75 -19.98
C GLY A 18 2.14 -17.07 -19.24
N ASN A 19 3.31 -17.71 -19.40
CA ASN A 19 3.79 -18.86 -18.63
C ASN A 19 5.10 -18.44 -17.94
N ALA A 20 5.22 -18.70 -16.63
CA ALA A 20 6.47 -18.39 -15.92
C ALA A 20 7.53 -19.38 -16.40
N VAL A 21 8.58 -18.86 -17.03
CA VAL A 21 9.68 -19.68 -17.56
C VAL A 21 10.85 -19.77 -16.58
N ASP A 22 10.91 -18.87 -15.60
CA ASP A 22 11.89 -18.84 -14.53
C ASP A 22 11.32 -18.23 -13.23
N VAL A 23 12.17 -18.14 -12.21
CA VAL A 23 11.83 -17.61 -10.87
C VAL A 23 11.55 -16.11 -10.91
N GLU A 24 12.21 -15.36 -11.78
CA GLU A 24 12.04 -13.92 -11.91
C GLU A 24 10.64 -13.59 -12.45
N ASP A 25 10.22 -14.31 -13.48
CA ASP A 25 8.87 -14.23 -14.04
C ASP A 25 7.80 -14.72 -13.06
N ALA A 26 8.06 -15.81 -12.34
CA ALA A 26 7.16 -16.31 -11.30
C ALA A 26 6.95 -15.24 -10.20
N ASN A 27 8.03 -14.63 -9.72
CA ASN A 27 7.99 -13.57 -8.72
C ASN A 27 7.22 -12.34 -9.22
N ARG A 28 7.53 -11.84 -10.43
CA ARG A 28 6.79 -10.71 -11.04
C ARG A 28 5.30 -10.99 -11.16
N ARG A 29 4.92 -12.19 -11.61
CA ARG A 29 3.51 -12.58 -11.71
C ARG A 29 2.84 -12.70 -10.36
N PHE A 30 3.54 -13.24 -9.37
CA PHE A 30 3.02 -13.33 -8.01
C PHE A 30 2.76 -11.94 -7.43
N LEU A 31 3.68 -10.99 -7.60
CA LEU A 31 3.47 -9.60 -7.20
C LEU A 31 2.27 -8.98 -7.93
N MET A 32 2.25 -9.06 -9.26
CA MET A 32 1.26 -8.35 -10.08
C MET A 32 -0.15 -8.95 -10.00
N TYR A 33 -0.25 -10.27 -10.01
CA TYR A 33 -1.53 -10.98 -10.17
C TYR A 33 -1.92 -11.80 -8.93
N GLY A 34 -1.03 -11.93 -7.95
CA GLY A 34 -1.32 -12.52 -6.65
C GLY A 34 -1.47 -11.43 -5.58
N VAL A 35 -0.35 -10.88 -5.12
CA VAL A 35 -0.28 -9.97 -3.96
C VAL A 35 -1.10 -8.70 -4.18
N MET A 36 -0.87 -7.99 -5.28
CA MET A 36 -1.55 -6.71 -5.56
C MET A 36 -3.08 -6.81 -5.58
N PRO A 37 -3.71 -7.74 -6.33
CA PRO A 37 -5.17 -7.86 -6.33
C PRO A 37 -5.73 -8.48 -5.05
N LEU A 38 -4.99 -9.38 -4.39
CA LEU A 38 -5.45 -10.02 -3.15
C LEU A 38 -5.67 -8.99 -2.03
N TRP A 39 -4.95 -7.87 -2.05
CA TRP A 39 -5.07 -6.79 -1.07
C TRP A 39 -6.46 -6.14 -1.01
N PHE A 40 -7.25 -6.20 -2.10
CA PHE A 40 -8.58 -5.60 -2.14
C PHE A 40 -9.59 -6.31 -1.22
N VAL A 41 -9.43 -7.62 -1.00
CA VAL A 41 -10.36 -8.42 -0.19
C VAL A 41 -10.32 -7.99 1.29
N PRO A 42 -9.16 -8.01 1.98
CA PRO A 42 -9.11 -7.58 3.38
C PRO A 42 -9.42 -6.09 3.53
N ALA A 43 -9.09 -5.23 2.55
CA ALA A 43 -9.44 -3.81 2.61
C ALA A 43 -10.96 -3.57 2.64
N VAL A 44 -11.72 -4.28 1.79
CA VAL A 44 -13.19 -4.20 1.81
C VAL A 44 -13.76 -4.88 3.06
N ALA A 45 -13.18 -6.00 3.50
CA ALA A 45 -13.63 -6.72 4.69
C ALA A 45 -13.49 -5.86 5.96
N ASP A 46 -12.38 -5.13 6.08
CA ASP A 46 -12.10 -4.19 7.16
C ASP A 46 -13.15 -3.08 7.23
N TRP A 47 -13.39 -2.39 6.11
CA TRP A 47 -14.44 -1.39 6.01
C TRP A 47 -15.84 -1.94 6.35
N LEU A 48 -16.16 -3.16 5.90
CA LEU A 48 -17.42 -3.81 6.26
C LEU A 48 -17.51 -4.06 7.78
N MET A 49 -16.40 -4.38 8.43
CA MET A 49 -16.37 -4.53 9.88
C MET A 49 -16.61 -3.21 10.59
N HIS A 50 -15.91 -2.13 10.22
CA HIS A 50 -16.13 -0.80 10.79
C HIS A 50 -17.55 -0.29 10.59
N ARG A 51 -18.16 -0.63 9.46
CA ARG A 51 -19.57 -0.34 9.21
C ARG A 51 -20.51 -1.12 10.12
N ARG A 52 -20.24 -2.40 10.36
CA ARG A 52 -21.05 -3.25 11.25
C ARG A 52 -20.91 -2.86 12.72
N THR A 53 -19.71 -2.45 13.14
CA THR A 53 -19.42 -2.02 14.51
C THR A 53 -19.76 -0.56 14.76
N ARG A 54 -20.22 0.17 13.74
CA ARG A 54 -20.58 1.60 13.82
C ARG A 54 -19.45 2.42 14.43
N ILE A 55 -18.26 2.32 13.83
CA ILE A 55 -17.05 3.03 14.26
C ILE A 55 -17.31 4.52 14.53
N GLU A 56 -18.23 5.16 13.81
CA GLU A 56 -18.63 6.56 14.00
C GLU A 56 -19.26 6.88 15.37
N GLU A 57 -19.82 5.88 16.05
CA GLU A 57 -20.44 5.95 17.38
C GLU A 57 -19.47 5.53 18.50
N THR A 58 -18.34 4.90 18.18
CA THR A 58 -17.31 4.46 19.14
C THR A 58 -16.09 5.39 19.09
N SER A 59 -14.98 4.94 18.53
CA SER A 59 -13.70 5.67 18.42
C SER A 59 -13.73 6.82 17.38
N GLY A 60 -14.63 6.71 16.40
CA GLY A 60 -15.01 7.77 15.47
C GLY A 60 -13.86 8.29 14.60
N THR A 61 -13.77 9.63 14.48
CA THR A 61 -12.81 10.29 13.58
C THR A 61 -11.36 10.02 13.95
N LYS A 62 -11.06 9.69 15.21
CA LYS A 62 -9.68 9.43 15.65
C LYS A 62 -9.14 8.16 14.99
N GLU A 63 -9.85 7.04 15.14
CA GLU A 63 -9.47 5.75 14.53
C GLU A 63 -9.46 5.86 12.99
N SER A 64 -10.50 6.45 12.38
CA SER A 64 -10.53 6.65 10.92
C SER A 64 -9.40 7.58 10.40
N ALA A 65 -8.85 8.47 11.21
CA ALA A 65 -7.68 9.27 10.84
C ALA A 65 -6.38 8.45 10.90
N ILE A 66 -6.27 7.52 11.85
CA ILE A 66 -5.14 6.57 11.91
C ILE A 66 -5.20 5.63 10.71
N HIS A 67 -6.37 5.12 10.33
CA HIS A 67 -6.54 4.35 9.09
C HIS A 67 -6.07 5.13 7.86
N ALA A 68 -6.33 6.44 7.80
CA ALA A 68 -5.82 7.32 6.72
C ALA A 68 -4.30 7.35 6.65
N LEU A 69 -3.66 7.45 7.82
CA LEU A 69 -2.22 7.48 7.95
C LEU A 69 -1.65 6.14 7.48
N MET A 70 -2.19 5.02 7.97
CA MET A 70 -1.80 3.67 7.55
C MET A 70 -1.97 3.44 6.05
N MET A 71 -3.07 3.92 5.46
CA MET A 71 -3.28 3.87 4.01
C MET A 71 -2.23 4.69 3.25
N THR A 72 -1.79 5.82 3.79
CA THR A 72 -0.75 6.66 3.18
C THR A 72 0.61 5.98 3.29
N GLU A 73 0.94 5.43 4.45
CA GLU A 73 2.16 4.68 4.72
C GLU A 73 2.31 3.47 3.81
N ALA A 74 1.22 2.75 3.50
CA ALA A 74 1.24 1.65 2.53
C ALA A 74 1.16 2.14 1.06
N GLY A 75 0.34 3.17 0.80
CA GLY A 75 0.05 3.66 -0.54
C GLY A 75 1.24 4.32 -1.23
N VAL A 76 2.10 5.04 -0.48
CA VAL A 76 3.31 5.67 -1.02
C VAL A 76 4.32 4.61 -1.56
N PRO A 77 4.74 3.60 -0.77
CA PRO A 77 5.52 2.47 -1.25
C PRO A 77 4.92 1.77 -2.46
N VAL A 78 3.61 1.51 -2.46
CA VAL A 78 2.92 0.87 -3.58
C VAL A 78 3.00 1.74 -4.85
N ALA A 79 2.71 3.03 -4.75
CA ALA A 79 2.81 3.94 -5.88
C ALA A 79 4.24 4.03 -6.43
N MET A 80 5.25 4.08 -5.55
CA MET A 80 6.66 4.04 -5.95
C MET A 80 7.02 2.71 -6.61
N GLY A 81 6.59 1.58 -6.05
CA GLY A 81 6.80 0.25 -6.62
C GLY A 81 6.17 0.07 -8.00
N LEU A 82 5.01 0.70 -8.26
CA LEU A 82 4.30 0.63 -9.54
C LEU A 82 4.90 1.58 -10.60
N LEU A 83 5.37 2.76 -10.21
CA LEU A 83 5.69 3.86 -11.14
C LEU A 83 7.19 4.16 -11.25
N ALA A 84 7.91 4.06 -10.14
CA ALA A 84 9.32 4.41 -10.06
C ALA A 84 10.22 3.20 -10.32
N ARG A 85 11.43 3.47 -10.82
CA ARG A 85 12.52 2.51 -10.85
C ARG A 85 12.81 2.09 -9.41
N VAL A 86 12.92 0.80 -9.15
CA VAL A 86 13.34 0.30 -7.84
C VAL A 86 14.85 0.50 -7.73
N ASN A 87 15.26 1.40 -6.84
CA ASN A 87 16.64 1.74 -6.51
C ASN A 87 16.76 1.90 -4.97
N PRO A 88 17.96 2.21 -4.41
CA PRO A 88 18.12 2.42 -2.98
C PRO A 88 17.10 3.37 -2.35
N LEU A 89 16.81 4.52 -2.99
CA LEU A 89 15.78 5.43 -2.50
C LEU A 89 14.42 4.74 -2.33
N VAL A 90 13.95 4.03 -3.36
CA VAL A 90 12.63 3.37 -3.31
C VAL A 90 12.60 2.27 -2.24
N LEU A 91 13.66 1.46 -2.14
CA LEU A 91 13.74 0.39 -1.14
C LEU A 91 13.85 0.95 0.29
N SER A 92 14.60 2.04 0.49
CA SER A 92 14.67 2.72 1.79
C SER A 92 13.32 3.33 2.20
N VAL A 93 12.58 3.92 1.25
CA VAL A 93 11.22 4.41 1.53
C VAL A 93 10.27 3.25 1.84
N MET A 94 10.33 2.14 1.10
CA MET A 94 9.55 0.92 1.39
C MET A 94 9.83 0.41 2.80
N GLY A 95 11.11 0.27 3.18
CA GLY A 95 11.50 -0.22 4.51
C GLY A 95 11.15 0.75 5.64
N GLY A 96 11.40 2.04 5.45
CA GLY A 96 11.02 3.07 6.42
C GLY A 96 9.50 3.14 6.63
N ALA A 97 8.73 3.05 5.54
CA ALA A 97 7.28 2.99 5.60
C ALA A 97 6.78 1.72 6.29
N ALA A 98 7.41 0.56 6.08
CA ALA A 98 7.05 -0.68 6.78
C ALA A 98 7.23 -0.55 8.31
N VAL A 99 8.34 0.05 8.75
CA VAL A 99 8.57 0.30 10.19
C VAL A 99 7.56 1.31 10.75
N ALA A 100 7.34 2.43 10.05
CA ALA A 100 6.35 3.42 10.45
C ALA A 100 4.95 2.81 10.54
N HIS A 101 4.57 2.03 9.53
CA HIS A 101 3.29 1.33 9.47
C HIS A 101 3.10 0.35 10.62
N GLY A 102 4.13 -0.42 10.98
CA GLY A 102 4.08 -1.30 12.16
C GLY A 102 3.85 -0.54 13.46
N ALA A 103 4.50 0.62 13.62
CA ALA A 103 4.27 1.48 14.79
C ALA A 103 2.86 2.08 14.80
N THR A 104 2.37 2.54 13.64
CA THR A 104 1.01 3.08 13.49
C THR A 104 -0.06 2.00 13.70
N ALA A 105 0.16 0.76 13.25
CA ALA A 105 -0.71 -0.39 13.50
C ALA A 105 -0.81 -0.73 14.99
N LEU A 106 0.32 -0.71 15.71
CA LEU A 106 0.32 -0.87 17.17
C LEU A 106 -0.47 0.25 17.86
N TRP A 107 -0.35 1.48 17.37
CA TRP A 107 -1.12 2.60 17.89
C TRP A 107 -2.62 2.44 17.62
N ASP A 108 -2.99 2.02 16.41
CA ASP A 108 -4.36 1.75 16.01
C ASP A 108 -5.03 0.72 16.93
N VAL A 109 -4.42 -0.45 17.09
CA VAL A 109 -4.93 -1.52 17.95
C VAL A 109 -5.03 -1.06 19.41
N SER A 110 -4.03 -0.31 19.89
CA SER A 110 -4.04 0.23 21.27
C SER A 110 -5.19 1.22 21.49
N LEU A 111 -5.50 2.06 20.49
CA LEU A 111 -6.64 2.99 20.54
C LEU A 111 -7.96 2.21 20.47
N ALA A 112 -8.12 1.35 19.47
CA ALA A 112 -9.35 0.63 19.19
C ALA A 112 -9.77 -0.25 20.39
N THR A 113 -8.84 -1.01 20.96
CA THR A 113 -9.12 -1.88 22.12
C THR A 113 -9.44 -1.12 23.42
N GLY A 114 -9.02 0.14 23.53
CA GLY A 114 -9.40 1.02 24.64
C GLY A 114 -10.80 1.62 24.51
N GLU A 115 -11.33 1.71 23.29
CA GLU A 115 -12.57 2.43 22.98
C GLU A 115 -13.72 1.49 22.57
N ARG A 116 -13.43 0.28 22.08
CA ARG A 116 -14.43 -0.70 21.62
C ARG A 116 -13.92 -2.14 21.69
N GLU A 117 -14.86 -3.09 21.59
CA GLU A 117 -14.51 -4.48 21.36
C GLU A 117 -13.96 -4.66 19.93
N VAL A 118 -12.78 -5.28 19.81
CA VAL A 118 -12.18 -5.68 18.54
C VAL A 118 -12.23 -7.20 18.41
N ARG A 119 -12.97 -7.69 17.42
CA ARG A 119 -13.25 -9.13 17.28
C ARG A 119 -12.05 -9.88 16.69
N PRO A 120 -11.87 -11.18 16.98
CA PRO A 120 -10.79 -11.98 16.40
C PRO A 120 -10.75 -11.98 14.87
N VAL A 121 -11.93 -11.97 14.22
CA VAL A 121 -12.04 -11.90 12.76
C VAL A 121 -11.47 -10.58 12.22
N GLU A 122 -11.70 -9.48 12.94
CA GLU A 122 -11.18 -8.16 12.56
C GLU A 122 -9.66 -8.11 12.67
N GLN A 123 -9.10 -8.62 13.78
CA GLN A 123 -7.65 -8.78 13.94
C GLN A 123 -7.02 -9.69 12.87
N HIS A 124 -7.73 -10.75 12.45
CA HIS A 124 -7.24 -11.61 11.38
C HIS A 124 -7.24 -10.90 10.02
N ILE A 125 -8.24 -10.05 9.74
CA ILE A 125 -8.25 -9.18 8.55
C ILE A 125 -7.08 -8.21 8.59
N HIS A 126 -6.83 -7.57 9.73
CA HIS A 126 -5.67 -6.66 9.92
C HIS A 126 -4.34 -7.37 9.69
N SER A 127 -4.21 -8.62 10.14
CA SER A 127 -3.01 -9.43 9.88
C SER A 127 -2.74 -9.59 8.37
N PHE A 128 -3.79 -9.73 7.54
CA PHE A 128 -3.62 -9.74 6.08
C PHE A 128 -3.24 -8.38 5.51
N LEU A 129 -3.83 -7.29 6.03
CA LEU A 129 -3.49 -5.93 5.63
C LEU A 129 -2.04 -5.56 5.94
N GLU A 130 -1.47 -6.15 6.99
CA GLU A 130 -0.06 -5.96 7.37
C GLU A 130 0.88 -6.86 6.55
N VAL A 131 0.58 -8.16 6.43
CA VAL A 131 1.51 -9.12 5.81
C VAL A 131 1.62 -8.97 4.29
N LEU A 132 0.56 -8.49 3.61
CA LEU A 132 0.58 -8.36 2.15
C LEU A 132 1.54 -7.26 1.66
N PRO A 133 1.56 -6.03 2.22
CA PRO A 133 2.60 -5.05 1.95
C PRO A 133 4.02 -5.54 2.26
N LEU A 134 4.22 -6.22 3.39
CA LEU A 134 5.51 -6.79 3.76
C LEU A 134 5.96 -7.87 2.76
N SER A 135 5.02 -8.69 2.29
CA SER A 135 5.27 -9.67 1.23
C SER A 135 5.65 -8.97 -0.07
N ALA A 136 4.92 -7.93 -0.49
CA ALA A 136 5.25 -7.16 -1.68
C ALA A 136 6.67 -6.56 -1.60
N MET A 137 7.04 -6.02 -0.44
CA MET A 137 8.39 -5.53 -0.20
C MET A 137 9.43 -6.65 -0.29
N ALA A 138 9.21 -7.79 0.38
CA ALA A 138 10.15 -8.92 0.38
C ALA A 138 10.42 -9.45 -1.04
N PHE A 139 9.36 -9.68 -1.83
CA PHE A 139 9.48 -10.15 -3.20
C PHE A 139 10.12 -9.10 -4.13
N THR A 140 9.86 -7.80 -3.88
CA THR A 140 10.56 -6.70 -4.57
C THR A 140 12.05 -6.67 -4.23
N CYS A 141 12.43 -6.88 -2.97
CA CYS A 141 13.83 -7.01 -2.56
C CYS A 141 14.52 -8.21 -3.23
N CYS A 142 13.83 -9.35 -3.38
CA CYS A 142 14.35 -10.49 -4.13
C CYS A 142 14.60 -10.17 -5.61
N LEU A 143 13.68 -9.43 -6.27
CA LEU A 143 13.84 -9.00 -7.67
C LEU A 143 14.97 -7.98 -7.86
N HIS A 144 15.31 -7.22 -6.82
CA HIS A 144 16.23 -6.08 -6.89
C HIS A 144 17.35 -6.19 -5.86
N TRP A 145 17.89 -7.41 -5.68
CA TRP A 145 18.91 -7.70 -4.66
C TRP A 145 20.18 -6.84 -4.80
N ASP A 146 20.57 -6.50 -6.03
CA ASP A 146 21.66 -5.56 -6.28
C ASP A 146 21.40 -4.17 -5.68
N GLN A 147 20.16 -3.69 -5.77
CA GLN A 147 19.73 -2.42 -5.18
C GLN A 147 19.62 -2.50 -3.65
N VAL A 148 19.21 -3.66 -3.10
CA VAL A 148 19.26 -3.91 -1.65
C VAL A 148 20.69 -3.79 -1.13
N ARG A 149 21.66 -4.44 -1.80
CA ARG A 149 23.08 -4.33 -1.43
C ARG A 149 23.61 -2.91 -1.55
N ALA A 150 23.21 -2.18 -2.59
CA ALA A 150 23.58 -0.78 -2.76
C ALA A 150 23.04 0.09 -1.62
N ALA A 151 21.76 -0.07 -1.25
CA ALA A 151 21.14 0.66 -0.14
C ALA A 151 21.87 0.41 1.19
N LEU A 152 22.20 -0.86 1.50
CA LEU A 152 22.93 -1.23 2.71
C LEU A 152 24.37 -0.70 2.75
N ARG A 153 24.95 -0.38 1.60
CA ARG A 153 26.31 0.18 1.47
C ARG A 153 26.32 1.71 1.29
N GLY A 154 25.17 2.36 1.39
CA GLY A 154 25.04 3.81 1.29
C GLY A 154 24.86 4.36 -0.13
N GLY A 155 24.85 3.52 -1.16
CA GLY A 155 24.61 3.89 -2.58
C GLY A 155 25.65 4.85 -3.14
N ASP A 156 26.45 4.42 -4.12
CA ASP A 156 27.52 5.20 -4.73
C ASP A 156 27.21 5.62 -6.18
N ARG A 157 26.12 5.13 -6.77
CA ARG A 157 25.78 5.43 -8.16
C ARG A 157 25.00 6.75 -8.25
N PRO A 158 25.18 7.53 -9.34
CA PRO A 158 24.48 8.80 -9.54
C PRO A 158 22.96 8.72 -9.46
N GLU A 159 22.36 7.55 -9.71
CA GLU A 159 20.92 7.30 -9.74
C GLU A 159 20.33 6.70 -8.45
N ASP A 160 21.15 6.28 -7.49
CA ASP A 160 20.70 5.48 -6.34
C ASP A 160 19.69 6.22 -5.47
N TRP A 161 19.90 7.52 -5.29
CA TRP A 161 19.11 8.40 -4.42
C TRP A 161 18.18 9.34 -5.19
N LYS A 162 17.75 8.94 -6.39
CA LYS A 162 16.88 9.74 -7.27
C LYS A 162 15.56 9.05 -7.53
N LEU A 163 14.47 9.81 -7.47
CA LEU A 163 13.16 9.32 -7.88
C LEU A 163 13.04 9.33 -9.42
N LEU A 164 13.27 8.17 -10.03
CA LEU A 164 13.30 7.98 -11.48
C LEU A 164 12.12 7.10 -11.93
N PRO A 165 11.56 7.30 -13.14
CA PRO A 165 10.57 6.38 -13.68
C PRO A 165 11.19 5.01 -14.01
N LYS A 166 10.37 3.96 -14.04
CA LYS A 166 10.81 2.62 -14.49
C LYS A 166 11.38 2.66 -15.91
N ASP A 167 12.43 1.87 -16.13
CA ASP A 167 13.01 1.65 -17.47
C ASP A 167 12.03 0.93 -18.39
N ASN A 168 11.35 -0.08 -17.84
CA ASN A 168 10.22 -0.76 -18.46
C ASN A 168 8.97 -0.50 -17.62
N PRO A 169 8.10 0.45 -18.00
CA PRO A 169 6.90 0.75 -17.24
C PRO A 169 5.93 -0.44 -17.24
N LEU A 170 5.12 -0.56 -16.19
CA LEU A 170 4.05 -1.57 -16.17
C LEU A 170 3.00 -1.25 -17.25
N PRO A 171 2.39 -2.28 -17.87
CA PRO A 171 1.38 -2.09 -18.91
C PRO A 171 0.27 -1.14 -18.47
N VAL A 172 -0.13 -0.22 -19.34
CA VAL A 172 -1.15 0.80 -18.99
C VAL A 172 -2.48 0.16 -18.58
N ARG A 173 -2.85 -0.95 -19.23
CA ARG A 173 -4.07 -1.71 -18.90
C ARG A 173 -4.02 -2.27 -17.48
N TYR A 174 -2.87 -2.78 -17.07
CA TYR A 174 -2.66 -3.29 -15.71
C TYR A 174 -2.76 -2.15 -14.69
N LEU A 175 -2.08 -1.03 -14.93
CA LEU A 175 -2.13 0.13 -14.03
C LEU A 175 -3.52 0.74 -13.94
N ALA A 176 -4.27 0.79 -15.05
CA ALA A 176 -5.65 1.24 -15.05
C ALA A 176 -6.54 0.28 -14.24
N ALA A 177 -6.40 -1.03 -14.43
CA ALA A 177 -7.18 -2.03 -13.68
C ALA A 177 -6.90 -1.96 -12.17
N ILE A 178 -5.63 -1.92 -11.77
CA ILE A 178 -5.24 -1.76 -10.35
C ILE A 178 -5.68 -0.40 -9.81
N GLY A 179 -5.54 0.69 -10.58
CA GLY A 179 -6.00 2.01 -10.17
C GLY A 179 -7.50 2.07 -9.93
N LEU A 180 -8.31 1.45 -10.80
CA LEU A 180 -9.75 1.29 -10.61
C LEU A 180 -10.06 0.43 -9.38
N GLY A 181 -9.33 -0.66 -9.17
CA GLY A 181 -9.46 -1.51 -7.97
C GLY A 181 -9.15 -0.76 -6.68
N ILE A 182 -8.05 0.00 -6.63
CA ILE A 182 -7.71 0.87 -5.49
C ILE A 182 -8.80 1.92 -5.26
N GLY A 183 -9.28 2.56 -6.33
CA GLY A 183 -10.36 3.54 -6.26
C GLY A 183 -11.64 2.96 -5.64
N ALA A 184 -12.07 1.80 -6.12
CA ALA A 184 -13.33 1.17 -5.74
C ALA A 184 -13.27 0.44 -4.39
N CYS A 185 -12.16 -0.25 -4.10
CA CYS A 185 -12.04 -1.15 -2.95
C CYS A 185 -11.28 -0.55 -1.76
N VAL A 186 -10.60 0.58 -1.94
CA VAL A 186 -9.80 1.21 -0.87
C VAL A 186 -10.21 2.67 -0.66
N VAL A 187 -10.08 3.52 -1.68
CA VAL A 187 -10.31 4.96 -1.55
C VAL A 187 -11.78 5.26 -1.26
N LEU A 188 -12.71 4.66 -2.00
CA LEU A 188 -14.14 4.89 -1.82
C LEU A 188 -14.67 4.38 -0.46
N PRO A 189 -14.37 3.15 -0.01
CA PRO A 189 -14.74 2.67 1.32
C PRO A 189 -14.20 3.54 2.44
N TYR A 190 -12.92 3.92 2.37
CA TYR A 190 -12.30 4.81 3.34
C TYR A 190 -12.96 6.19 3.39
N ALA A 191 -13.17 6.82 2.22
CA ALA A 191 -13.83 8.12 2.15
C ALA A 191 -15.27 8.08 2.70
N GLU A 192 -15.95 6.95 2.53
CA GLU A 192 -17.27 6.70 3.10
C GLU A 192 -17.23 6.63 4.63
N GLU A 193 -16.29 5.87 5.20
CA GLU A 193 -16.07 5.75 6.66
C GLU A 193 -15.72 7.10 7.28
N MET A 194 -14.70 7.79 6.77
CA MET A 194 -14.28 9.10 7.27
C MET A 194 -15.44 10.10 7.23
N ARG A 195 -16.24 10.09 6.16
CA ARG A 195 -17.45 10.92 6.07
C ARG A 195 -18.49 10.57 7.12
N ARG A 196 -18.72 9.27 7.43
CA ARG A 196 -19.64 8.84 8.50
C ARG A 196 -19.15 9.35 9.86
N CYS A 197 -17.87 9.16 10.17
CA CYS A 197 -17.25 9.64 11.41
C CYS A 197 -17.35 11.16 11.57
N LEU A 198 -17.03 11.93 10.52
CA LEU A 198 -17.12 13.39 10.55
C LEU A 198 -18.57 13.88 10.74
N ARG A 199 -19.55 13.23 10.10
CA ARG A 199 -20.97 13.55 10.27
C ARG A 199 -21.43 13.30 11.70
N ALA A 200 -21.08 12.16 12.28
CA ALA A 200 -21.42 11.83 13.66
C ALA A 200 -20.77 12.80 14.66
N ALA A 201 -19.49 13.14 14.45
CA ALA A 201 -18.79 14.12 15.26
C ALA A 201 -19.43 15.52 15.19
N LYS A 202 -19.89 15.94 14.00
CA LYS A 202 -20.62 17.21 13.85
C LYS A 202 -21.98 17.20 14.56
N ALA A 203 -22.73 16.10 14.46
CA ALA A 203 -24.02 15.96 15.13
C ALA A 203 -23.87 16.04 16.66
N ARG A 204 -22.86 15.39 17.25
CA ARG A 204 -22.58 15.45 18.68
C ARG A 204 -22.21 16.85 19.20
N LYS A 205 -21.62 17.70 18.36
CA LYS A 205 -21.29 19.10 18.73
C LYS A 205 -22.48 20.05 18.64
N ALA A 206 -23.55 19.65 17.97
CA ALA A 206 -24.75 20.47 17.79
C ALA A 206 -25.82 20.21 18.86
N VAL A 207 -25.59 19.22 19.73
CA VAL A 207 -26.36 18.89 20.94
C VAL A 207 -25.66 19.53 22.13
#